data_AF-A0AAP5YE62-F1
#
_entry.id   AF-A0AAP5YE62-F1
#
_cell.length_a   1.000
_cell.length_b   1.000
_cell.length_c   1.000
_cell.angle_alpha   90.00
_cell.angle_beta   90.00
_cell.angle_gamma   90.00
#
_symmetry.space_group_name_H-M   'P 1'
#
loop_
_entity.id
_entity.type
_entity.pdbx_description
1 polymer ?
#
loop_
_entity_poly.entity_id
_entity_poly.type
_entity_poly.pdbx_seq_one_letter_code
_entity_poly.pdbx_strand_id
1 'polypeptide(L)'
;EVREFEPPKAKTNPKDINAEDFLPSGVTPQKALQMLKDMIQKRSGRWLVTPVLEEDGCLVTSDKAFDMIAGENIGISKHILCGMLSRAQRRPLLKKRQGKLYLEVNET
;
A
#
# COMPACT_ATOMS: atom_id res chain seq x y z
N GLU A 1 12.32 -54.61 -10.31
CA GLU A 1 12.70 -53.63 -9.28
C GLU A 1 11.77 -52.43 -9.44
N VAL A 2 10.69 -52.36 -8.65
CA VAL A 2 9.73 -51.24 -8.68
C VAL A 2 10.07 -50.33 -7.52
N ARG A 3 10.60 -49.14 -7.83
CA ARG A 3 11.00 -48.15 -6.83
C ARG A 3 9.73 -47.43 -6.37
N GLU A 4 9.25 -47.79 -5.17
CA GLU A 4 8.15 -47.09 -4.51
C GLU A 4 8.46 -45.60 -4.40
N PHE A 5 7.58 -44.77 -4.93
CA PHE A 5 7.68 -43.32 -4.86
C PHE A 5 7.03 -42.87 -3.56
N GLU A 6 7.82 -42.68 -2.49
CA GLU A 6 7.33 -42.06 -1.26
C GLU A 6 6.97 -40.58 -1.54
N PRO A 7 5.73 -40.14 -1.30
CA PRO A 7 5.38 -38.73 -1.41
C PRO A 7 6.06 -37.95 -0.26
N PRO A 8 6.64 -36.77 -0.53
CA PRO A 8 7.28 -35.99 0.51
C PRO A 8 6.24 -35.56 1.55
N LYS A 9 6.37 -36.08 2.77
CA LYS A 9 5.61 -35.63 3.96
C LYS A 9 6.14 -34.27 4.43
N ALA A 10 5.99 -33.24 3.62
CA ALA A 10 6.14 -31.87 4.09
C ALA A 10 4.85 -31.49 4.84
N LYS A 11 4.84 -31.71 6.15
CA LYS A 11 3.82 -31.13 7.04
C LYS A 11 4.05 -29.62 7.12
N THR A 12 3.66 -28.88 6.08
CA THR A 12 3.55 -27.44 6.21
C THR A 12 2.33 -27.15 7.09
N ASN A 13 2.53 -26.48 8.23
CA ASN A 13 1.43 -26.08 9.08
C ASN A 13 0.54 -25.12 8.28
N PRO A 14 -0.79 -25.29 8.26
CA PRO A 14 -1.68 -24.38 7.54
C PRO A 14 -1.67 -22.93 8.07
N LYS A 15 -0.95 -22.67 9.17
CA LYS A 15 -0.71 -21.34 9.75
C LYS A 15 0.48 -20.59 9.14
N ASP A 16 1.38 -21.28 8.45
CA ASP A 16 2.56 -20.70 7.79
C ASP A 16 2.33 -20.43 6.30
N ILE A 17 1.13 -20.72 5.79
CA ILE A 17 0.73 -20.38 4.43
C ILE A 17 0.46 -18.89 4.40
N ASN A 18 1.48 -18.11 4.09
CA ASN A 18 1.32 -16.69 3.89
C ASN A 18 0.54 -16.50 2.58
N ALA A 19 -0.64 -15.90 2.64
CA ALA A 19 -1.49 -15.65 1.45
C ALA A 19 -0.77 -14.80 0.38
N GLU A 20 0.35 -14.17 0.75
CA GLU A 20 1.28 -13.46 -0.11
C GLU A 20 2.06 -14.36 -1.09
N ASP A 21 2.12 -15.68 -0.85
CA ASP A 21 2.87 -16.65 -1.68
C ASP A 21 2.06 -17.18 -2.89
N PHE A 22 0.72 -17.07 -2.84
CA PHE A 22 -0.21 -17.64 -3.83
C PHE A 22 -0.90 -16.62 -4.73
N LEU A 23 -0.62 -15.32 -4.55
CA LEU A 23 -1.13 -14.27 -5.43
C LEU A 23 0.03 -13.81 -6.32
N PRO A 24 -0.20 -13.49 -7.61
CA PRO A 24 0.83 -12.82 -8.41
C PRO A 24 1.29 -11.61 -7.60
N SER A 25 2.60 -11.35 -7.54
CA SER A 25 3.29 -10.35 -6.71
C SER A 25 2.78 -8.91 -6.95
N GLY A 26 1.51 -8.68 -6.63
CA GLY A 26 0.76 -7.48 -6.84
C GLY A 26 0.73 -6.71 -5.54
N VAL A 27 0.97 -5.41 -5.64
CA VAL A 27 0.91 -4.54 -4.48
C VAL A 27 -0.53 -4.58 -3.94
N THR A 28 -0.73 -4.99 -2.69
CA THR A 28 -2.06 -4.90 -2.08
C THR A 28 -2.43 -3.43 -1.86
N PRO A 29 -3.71 -3.06 -1.83
CA PRO A 29 -4.12 -1.67 -1.55
C PRO A 29 -3.54 -1.12 -0.23
N GLN A 30 -3.39 -1.98 0.78
CA GLN A 30 -2.77 -1.61 2.05
C GLN A 30 -1.28 -1.32 1.90
N LYS A 31 -0.56 -2.16 1.15
CA LYS A 31 0.87 -1.97 0.89
C LYS A 31 1.11 -0.73 0.02
N ALA A 32 0.27 -0.50 -0.98
CA ALA A 32 0.31 0.69 -1.83
C ALA A 32 0.14 1.97 -0.99
N LEU A 33 -0.82 2.00 -0.07
CA LEU A 33 -0.98 3.13 0.85
C LEU A 33 0.24 3.32 1.77
N GLN A 34 0.84 2.25 2.28
CA GLN A 34 2.06 2.37 3.09
C GLN A 34 3.23 2.94 2.28
N MET A 35 3.44 2.42 1.06
CA MET A 35 4.48 2.93 0.16
C MET A 35 4.23 4.38 -0.21
N LEU A 36 2.98 4.78 -0.46
CA LEU A 36 2.64 6.17 -0.74
C LEU A 36 2.97 7.08 0.44
N LYS A 37 2.66 6.68 1.68
CA LYS A 37 3.03 7.44 2.89
C LYS A 37 4.54 7.65 2.98
N ASP A 38 5.32 6.59 2.76
CA ASP A 38 6.78 6.65 2.76
C ASP A 38 7.33 7.59 1.67
N MET A 39 6.76 7.54 0.46
CA MET A 39 7.11 8.47 -0.63
C MET A 39 6.80 9.93 -0.26
N ILE A 40 5.64 10.19 0.35
CA ILE A 40 5.26 11.54 0.81
C ILE A 40 6.24 12.03 1.88
N GLN A 41 6.60 11.18 2.85
CA GLN A 41 7.58 11.52 3.90
C GLN A 41 8.96 11.83 3.33
N LYS A 42 9.42 11.02 2.37
CA LYS A 42 10.70 11.24 1.66
C LYS A 42 10.63 12.38 0.63
N ARG A 43 9.44 12.93 0.40
CA ARG A 43 9.15 13.94 -0.65
C ARG A 43 9.60 13.48 -2.03
N SER A 44 9.63 12.17 -2.27
CA SER A 44 10.19 11.56 -3.47
C SER A 44 9.49 10.24 -3.78
N GLY A 45 9.11 10.05 -5.05
CA GLY A 45 8.47 8.82 -5.50
C GLY A 45 7.72 9.00 -6.83
N ARG A 46 7.65 7.91 -7.60
CA ARG A 46 7.04 7.92 -8.94
C ARG A 46 5.53 8.20 -8.97
N TRP A 47 4.84 7.97 -7.85
CA TRP A 47 3.40 8.23 -7.75
C TRP A 47 3.08 9.68 -7.40
N LEU A 48 4.05 10.48 -6.98
CA LEU A 48 3.86 11.87 -6.63
C LEU A 48 3.90 12.74 -7.89
N VAL A 49 2.71 13.11 -8.40
CA VAL A 49 2.58 13.95 -9.59
C VAL A 49 2.91 15.42 -9.29
N THR A 50 2.73 15.84 -8.04
CA THR A 50 2.99 17.20 -7.56
C THR A 50 3.98 17.17 -6.41
N PRO A 51 4.78 18.24 -6.22
CA PRO A 51 5.66 18.35 -5.05
C PRO A 51 4.86 18.20 -3.75
N VAL A 52 5.53 17.71 -2.72
CA VAL A 52 4.98 17.61 -1.36
C VAL A 52 5.26 18.92 -0.64
N LEU A 53 4.21 19.57 -0.16
CA LEU A 53 4.27 20.81 0.59
C LEU A 53 3.96 20.55 2.05
N GLU A 54 4.46 21.40 2.95
CA GLU A 54 4.09 21.37 4.36
C GLU A 54 3.00 22.42 4.62
N GLU A 55 1.82 21.98 5.04
CA GLU A 55 0.71 22.85 5.44
C GLU A 55 0.17 22.36 6.80
N ASP A 56 0.15 23.24 7.81
CA ASP A 56 -0.51 22.99 9.11
C ASP A 56 -0.09 21.66 9.80
N GLY A 57 1.22 21.36 9.82
CA GLY A 57 1.74 20.11 10.40
C GLY A 57 1.43 18.84 9.58
N CYS A 58 0.98 18.99 8.34
CA CYS A 58 0.75 17.91 7.40
C CYS A 58 1.61 18.04 6.15
N LEU A 59 2.04 16.91 5.60
CA LEU A 59 2.60 16.82 4.26
C LEU A 59 1.47 16.67 3.26
N VAL A 60 1.42 17.59 2.31
CA VAL A 60 0.31 17.75 1.36
C VAL A 60 0.79 17.47 -0.05
N THR A 61 0.07 16.61 -0.76
CA THR A 61 0.28 16.33 -2.19
C THR A 61 -1.05 16.16 -2.92
N SER A 62 -1.04 15.97 -4.24
CA SER A 62 -2.26 15.77 -5.03
C SER A 62 -2.82 14.36 -4.88
N ASP A 63 -4.16 14.23 -4.90
CA ASP A 63 -4.82 12.92 -4.95
C ASP A 63 -4.61 12.17 -6.28
N LYS A 64 -4.04 12.84 -7.29
CA LYS A 64 -3.56 12.20 -8.53
C LYS A 64 -2.57 11.06 -8.27
N ALA A 65 -1.93 11.02 -7.09
CA ALA A 65 -1.13 9.87 -6.70
C ALA A 65 -1.93 8.56 -6.67
N PHE A 66 -3.24 8.60 -6.37
CA PHE A 66 -4.10 7.43 -6.43
C PHE A 66 -4.35 6.97 -7.86
N ASP A 67 -4.46 7.91 -8.80
CA ASP A 67 -4.61 7.60 -10.22
C ASP A 67 -3.33 6.94 -10.76
N MET A 68 -2.13 7.39 -10.32
CA MET A 68 -0.86 6.72 -10.64
C MET A 68 -0.80 5.29 -10.08
N ILE A 69 -1.21 5.08 -8.84
CA ILE A 69 -1.23 3.74 -8.21
C ILE A 69 -2.20 2.82 -8.95
N ALA A 70 -3.40 3.29 -9.24
CA ALA A 70 -4.43 2.51 -9.91
C ALA A 70 -4.08 2.17 -11.38
N GLY A 71 -3.36 3.06 -12.08
CA GLY A 71 -2.86 2.80 -13.42
C GLY A 71 -1.74 1.76 -13.46
N GLU A 72 -0.96 1.65 -12.38
CA GLU A 72 0.20 0.75 -12.31
C GLU A 72 -0.13 -0.63 -11.70
N ASN A 73 -1.17 -0.72 -10.86
CA ASN A 73 -1.49 -1.93 -10.12
C ASN A 73 -2.88 -2.46 -10.47
N ILE A 74 -2.91 -3.56 -11.22
CA ILE A 74 -4.15 -4.25 -11.60
C ILE A 74 -4.89 -4.68 -10.32
N GLY A 75 -6.16 -4.31 -10.21
CA GLY A 75 -7.01 -4.63 -9.04
C GLY A 75 -6.99 -3.58 -7.93
N ILE A 76 -6.14 -2.55 -8.03
CA ILE A 76 -6.25 -1.37 -7.15
C ILE A 76 -7.01 -0.28 -7.89
N SER A 77 -8.06 0.24 -7.27
CA SER A 77 -8.77 1.43 -7.77
C SER A 77 -8.72 2.56 -6.76
N LYS A 78 -8.89 3.79 -7.25
CA LYS A 78 -9.01 5.00 -6.42
C LYS A 78 -10.09 4.86 -5.34
N HIS A 79 -11.20 4.18 -5.65
CA HIS A 79 -12.29 3.93 -4.69
C HIS A 79 -11.84 3.05 -3.53
N ILE A 80 -11.09 1.98 -3.81
CA ILE A 80 -10.54 1.09 -2.78
C ILE A 80 -9.55 1.86 -1.90
N LEU A 81 -8.61 2.59 -2.50
CA LEU A 81 -7.63 3.40 -1.77
C LEU A 81 -8.32 4.44 -0.88
N CYS A 82 -9.35 5.12 -1.40
CA CYS A 82 -10.11 6.10 -0.65
C CYS A 82 -10.91 5.46 0.51
N GLY A 83 -11.52 4.30 0.28
CA GLY A 83 -12.22 3.53 1.33
C GLY A 83 -11.29 3.07 2.46
N MET A 84 -10.01 2.91 2.15
CA MET A 84 -8.97 2.55 3.13
C MET A 84 -8.41 3.73 3.93
N LEU A 85 -8.74 4.99 3.58
CA LEU A 85 -8.35 6.19 4.34
C LEU A 85 -9.20 6.40 5.61
N SER A 86 -9.54 5.32 6.30
CA SER A 86 -10.32 5.35 7.55
C SER A 86 -9.46 5.82 8.74
N ARG A 87 -10.10 6.18 9.85
CA ARG A 87 -9.43 6.48 11.13
C ARG A 87 -8.73 5.24 11.73
N ALA A 88 -9.10 4.04 11.30
CA ALA A 88 -8.48 2.79 11.72
C ALA A 88 -7.13 2.50 11.05
N GLN A 89 -6.66 3.37 10.14
CA GLN A 89 -5.38 3.19 9.49
C GLN A 89 -4.22 3.27 10.50
N ARG A 90 -3.17 2.48 10.25
CA ARG A 90 -1.91 2.61 11.00
C ARG A 90 -1.30 4.00 10.74
N ARG A 91 -0.90 4.68 11.82
CA ARG A 91 -0.26 6.01 11.73
C ARG A 91 1.04 5.93 10.91
N PRO A 92 1.44 7.02 10.24
CA PRO A 92 0.80 8.35 10.16
C PRO A 92 -0.54 8.34 9.38
N LEU A 93 -1.52 9.17 9.77
CA LEU A 93 -2.83 9.19 9.10
C LEU A 93 -2.74 9.96 7.77
N LEU A 94 -3.26 9.36 6.71
CA LEU A 94 -3.45 9.97 5.40
C LEU A 94 -4.94 10.28 5.21
N LYS A 95 -5.26 11.52 4.87
CA LYS A 95 -6.62 12.02 4.63
C LYS A 95 -6.72 12.59 3.24
N LYS A 96 -7.84 12.38 2.55
CA LYS A 96 -8.14 13.03 1.26
C LYS A 96 -9.14 14.16 1.46
N ARG A 97 -8.80 15.37 1.02
CA ARG A 97 -9.70 16.55 1.03
C ARG A 97 -9.46 17.39 -0.22
N GLN A 98 -10.53 17.84 -0.89
CA GLN A 98 -10.47 18.80 -2.02
C GLN A 98 -9.41 18.47 -3.10
N GLY A 99 -9.26 17.20 -3.49
CA GLY A 99 -8.27 16.79 -4.51
C GLY A 99 -6.81 16.77 -4.02
N LYS A 100 -6.60 16.91 -2.71
CA LYS A 100 -5.31 16.80 -2.04
C LYS A 100 -5.30 15.65 -1.04
N LEU A 101 -4.11 15.13 -0.78
CA LEU A 101 -3.78 14.15 0.23
C LEU A 101 -2.98 14.84 1.33
N TYR A 102 -3.43 14.68 2.57
CA TYR A 102 -2.83 15.26 3.77
C TYR A 102 -2.32 14.11 4.63
N LEU A 103 -1.00 13.99 4.74
CA LEU A 103 -0.35 13.04 5.62
C LEU A 103 0.05 13.77 6.91
N GLU A 104 -0.48 13.33 8.05
CA GLU A 104 -0.08 13.88 9.34
C GLU A 104 1.39 13.62 9.61
N VAL A 105 2.16 14.67 9.88
CA VAL A 105 3.52 14.54 10.40
C VAL A 105 3.38 14.19 11.87
N ASN A 106 3.43 12.91 12.19
CA ASN A 106 3.41 12.46 13.57
C ASN A 106 4.79 12.80 14.13
N GLU A 107 4.95 14.00 14.72
CA GLU A 107 6.12 14.32 15.54
C GLU A 107 6.20 13.24 16.62
N THR A 108 7.21 12.37 16.51
CA THR A 108 7.63 11.45 17.57
C THR A 108 8.96 11.95 18.08
#